data_AF-A0A7W7QRX4-F1
#
_entry.id   AF-A0A7W7QRX4-F1
#
_cell.length_a   1.000
_cell.length_b   1.000
_cell.length_c   1.000
_cell.angle_alpha   90.00
_cell.angle_beta   90.00
_cell.angle_gamma   90.00
#
_symmetry.space_group_name_H-M   'P 1'
#
loop_
_entity.id
_entity.type
_entity.pdbx_description
1 polymer ?
#
loop_
_entity_poly.entity_id
_entity_poly.type
_entity_poly.pdbx_seq_one_letter_code
_entity_poly.pdbx_strand_id
1 'polypeptide(L)'
;MRKGRLLAGMGSGLFARAGKRFRRARKPVPVALGDLLRQPGARQGFSWSPTTGTRPTDGYMVATTGRTAQFPEHILDDPDAAAEAIDDYLMRNRDVFENDPNMHLGGWVEDGKLWVEPSHNIASRDEAVELARNTDQIAIYDVRTGDYIQTGGAGGFLEADP
;
A
#
# COMPACT_ATOMS: atom_id res chain seq x y z
N MET A 1 -20.35 70.99 -22.71
CA MET A 1 -20.55 70.73 -21.26
C MET A 1 -22.01 70.34 -21.00
N ARG A 2 -22.27 69.09 -20.58
CA ARG A 2 -23.31 68.68 -19.61
C ARG A 2 -23.23 67.15 -19.43
N LYS A 3 -23.23 66.72 -18.17
CA LYS A 3 -23.16 65.33 -17.69
C LYS A 3 -24.53 64.66 -17.81
N GLY A 4 -24.57 63.33 -17.92
CA GLY A 4 -25.81 62.55 -17.75
C GLY A 4 -25.53 61.03 -17.81
N ARG A 5 -26.10 60.29 -16.86
CA ARG A 5 -25.76 58.92 -16.42
C ARG A 5 -26.77 57.87 -16.94
N LEU A 6 -26.28 56.62 -17.00
CA LEU A 6 -26.93 55.32 -16.68
C LEU A 6 -27.88 54.56 -17.64
N LEU A 7 -27.48 53.28 -17.82
CA LEU A 7 -28.24 52.00 -17.85
C LEU A 7 -28.98 51.54 -19.11
N ALA A 8 -28.43 50.50 -19.74
CA ALA A 8 -29.05 49.19 -20.04
C ALA A 8 -27.91 48.34 -20.66
N GLY A 9 -27.45 47.21 -20.12
CA GLY A 9 -28.20 46.00 -19.80
C GLY A 9 -27.84 44.98 -20.88
N MET A 10 -26.99 43.98 -20.58
CA MET A 10 -26.93 42.70 -21.30
C MET A 10 -25.90 41.75 -20.70
N GLY A 11 -26.34 40.51 -20.45
CA GLY A 11 -25.49 39.33 -20.71
C GLY A 11 -24.70 38.77 -19.54
N SER A 12 -25.40 38.14 -18.60
CA SER A 12 -24.85 37.12 -17.72
C SER A 12 -24.17 36.01 -18.53
N GLY A 13 -22.84 35.90 -18.43
CA GLY A 13 -22.05 34.83 -19.04
C GLY A 13 -20.98 34.37 -18.07
N LEU A 14 -21.41 33.74 -16.97
CA LEU A 14 -20.52 33.08 -16.02
C LEU A 14 -19.89 31.86 -16.70
N PHE A 15 -18.69 32.00 -17.27
CA PHE A 15 -17.84 30.86 -17.57
C PHE A 15 -17.32 30.27 -16.25
N ALA A 16 -18.10 29.38 -15.65
CA ALA A 16 -17.60 28.49 -14.62
C ALA A 16 -16.70 27.44 -15.28
N ARG A 17 -15.40 27.74 -15.40
CA ARG A 17 -14.39 26.70 -15.61
C ARG A 17 -14.34 25.86 -14.33
N ALA A 18 -15.04 24.73 -14.33
CA ALA A 18 -14.83 23.64 -13.40
C ALA A 18 -13.40 23.11 -13.60
N GLY A 19 -12.44 23.73 -12.94
CA GLY A 19 -11.10 23.17 -12.79
C GLY A 19 -11.24 21.88 -11.99
N LYS A 20 -11.11 20.73 -12.66
CA LYS A 20 -10.86 19.46 -11.98
C LYS A 20 -9.64 19.68 -11.11
N ARG A 21 -9.88 19.81 -9.80
CA ARG A 21 -8.83 19.70 -8.79
C ARG A 21 -8.34 18.26 -8.86
N PHE A 22 -7.38 18.01 -9.76
CA PHE A 22 -6.50 16.86 -9.63
C PHE A 22 -5.95 16.96 -8.21
N ARG A 23 -6.42 16.07 -7.33
CA ARG A 23 -5.73 15.82 -6.07
C ARG A 23 -4.31 15.47 -6.49
N ARG A 24 -3.37 16.35 -6.17
CA ARG A 24 -1.95 16.12 -6.42
C ARG A 24 -1.66 14.76 -5.80
N ALA A 25 -1.31 13.77 -6.62
CA ALA A 25 -0.89 12.47 -6.13
C ALA A 25 0.13 12.73 -5.03
N ARG A 26 -0.15 12.25 -3.81
CA ARG A 26 0.81 12.37 -2.73
C ARG A 26 2.02 11.57 -3.20
N LYS A 27 3.15 12.25 -3.41
CA LYS A 27 4.39 11.54 -3.72
C LYS A 27 4.62 10.52 -2.60
N PRO A 28 4.90 9.25 -2.91
CA PRO A 28 5.23 8.28 -1.88
C PRO A 28 6.34 8.88 -1.01
N VAL A 29 6.20 8.75 0.30
CA VAL A 29 7.27 9.15 1.21
C VAL A 29 8.46 8.26 0.85
N PRO A 30 9.64 8.82 0.51
CA PRO A 30 10.83 8.01 0.33
C PRO A 30 11.21 7.48 1.71
N VAL A 31 10.64 6.35 2.09
CA VAL A 31 11.24 5.52 3.12
C VAL A 31 12.36 4.80 2.41
N ALA A 32 13.59 5.03 2.88
CA ALA A 32 14.69 4.19 2.49
C ALA A 32 14.30 2.78 2.94
N LEU A 33 13.86 1.94 2.00
CA LEU A 33 13.49 0.56 2.27
C LEU A 33 14.65 -0.22 2.92
N GLY A 34 15.89 0.21 2.66
CA GLY A 34 17.05 -0.20 3.44
C GLY A 34 16.84 -0.08 4.95
N ASP A 35 16.16 0.96 5.43
CA ASP A 35 15.81 1.12 6.84
C ASP A 35 14.67 0.19 7.29
N LEU A 36 13.78 -0.25 6.39
CA LEU A 36 12.78 -1.28 6.68
C LEU A 36 13.45 -2.65 6.84
N LEU A 37 14.40 -3.00 5.96
CA LEU A 37 15.11 -4.29 5.99
C LEU A 37 16.19 -4.37 7.10
N ARG A 38 16.73 -3.23 7.55
CA ARG A 38 17.71 -3.15 8.65
C ARG A 38 17.07 -3.26 10.05
N GLN A 39 15.75 -3.29 10.15
CA GLN A 39 15.08 -3.34 11.44
C GLN A 39 15.17 -4.72 12.10
N PRO A 40 15.33 -4.80 13.43
CA PRO A 40 15.22 -6.06 14.16
C PRO A 40 13.88 -6.72 13.85
N GLY A 41 13.91 -7.97 13.38
CA GLY A 41 12.71 -8.71 13.00
C GLY A 41 12.17 -8.42 11.60
N ALA A 42 12.78 -7.55 10.78
CA ALA A 42 12.35 -7.36 9.38
C ALA A 42 12.44 -8.64 8.54
N ARG A 43 13.38 -9.52 8.89
CA ARG A 43 13.46 -10.88 8.32
C ARG A 43 12.27 -11.76 8.75
N GLN A 44 11.63 -11.47 9.88
CA GLN A 44 10.44 -12.14 10.41
C GLN A 44 9.14 -11.49 9.91
N GLY A 45 9.20 -10.28 9.34
CA GLY A 45 8.04 -9.57 8.80
C GLY A 45 8.08 -8.06 9.06
N PHE A 46 7.44 -7.29 8.19
CA PHE A 46 7.17 -5.88 8.39
C PHE A 46 5.83 -5.47 7.79
N SER A 47 5.35 -4.31 8.24
CA SER A 47 4.16 -3.65 7.70
C SER A 47 4.39 -2.15 7.73
N TRP A 48 4.11 -1.50 6.60
CA TRP A 48 4.39 -0.07 6.42
C TRP A 48 3.34 0.57 5.52
N SER A 49 2.81 1.74 5.90
CA SER A 49 1.87 2.47 5.05
C SER A 49 2.65 3.39 4.08
N PRO A 50 2.55 3.19 2.76
CA PRO A 50 3.18 4.09 1.79
C PRO A 50 2.55 5.48 1.75
N THR A 51 1.31 5.60 2.25
CA THR A 51 0.54 6.84 2.25
C THR A 51 0.90 7.76 3.41
N THR A 52 1.18 7.20 4.59
CA THR A 52 1.47 7.97 5.81
C THR A 52 2.93 7.87 6.26
N GLY A 53 3.67 6.88 5.77
CA GLY A 53 5.02 6.57 6.23
C GLY A 53 5.07 5.84 7.58
N THR A 54 3.93 5.46 8.15
CA THR A 54 3.84 4.88 9.51
C THR A 54 3.80 3.36 9.50
N ARG A 55 4.13 2.74 10.64
CA ARG A 55 3.96 1.31 10.89
C ARG A 55 2.81 1.10 11.88
N PRO A 56 1.95 0.09 11.68
CA PRO A 56 0.99 -0.28 12.71
C PRO A 56 1.75 -0.82 13.94
N THR A 57 1.16 -0.66 15.12
CA THR A 57 1.72 -1.16 16.40
C THR A 57 0.89 -2.30 17.00
N ASP A 58 -0.27 -2.60 16.43
CA ASP A 58 -1.16 -3.69 16.82
C ASP A 58 -2.03 -4.11 15.63
N GLY A 59 -2.86 -5.13 15.82
CA GLY A 59 -3.72 -5.71 14.81
C GLY A 59 -3.05 -6.82 14.00
N TYR A 60 -3.77 -7.28 12.98
CA TYR A 60 -3.40 -8.43 12.18
C TYR A 60 -3.37 -8.06 10.71
N MET A 61 -2.28 -8.37 10.03
CA MET A 61 -2.13 -8.08 8.62
C MET A 61 -2.65 -9.24 7.77
N VAL A 62 -3.56 -8.91 6.86
CA VAL A 62 -4.15 -9.86 5.91
C VAL A 62 -3.82 -9.40 4.49
N ALA A 63 -3.20 -10.28 3.71
CA ALA A 63 -2.77 -9.99 2.36
C ALA A 63 -3.94 -9.74 1.40
N THR A 64 -3.69 -8.93 0.38
CA THR A 64 -4.53 -8.85 -0.83
C THR A 64 -4.08 -9.93 -1.80
N THR A 65 -4.94 -10.90 -2.06
CA THR A 65 -4.65 -12.05 -2.93
C THR A 65 -4.23 -11.65 -4.34
N GLY A 66 -3.31 -12.41 -4.93
CA GLY A 66 -2.88 -12.27 -6.33
C GLY A 66 -1.94 -11.09 -6.60
N ARG A 67 -1.41 -10.45 -5.54
CA ARG A 67 -0.50 -9.29 -5.66
C ARG A 67 0.84 -9.46 -4.97
N THR A 68 1.13 -10.65 -4.44
CA THR A 68 2.42 -10.95 -3.84
C THR A 68 3.52 -10.91 -4.90
N ALA A 69 4.60 -10.18 -4.62
CA ALA A 69 5.80 -10.15 -5.44
C ALA A 69 6.97 -10.72 -4.66
N GLN A 70 7.85 -11.41 -5.37
CA GLN A 70 9.09 -11.97 -4.86
C GLN A 70 10.28 -11.26 -5.51
N PHE A 71 11.28 -10.94 -4.71
CA PHE A 71 12.54 -10.36 -5.15
C PHE A 71 13.73 -11.24 -4.76
N PRO A 72 14.77 -11.31 -5.61
CA PRO A 72 15.94 -12.15 -5.40
C PRO A 72 16.80 -11.70 -4.21
N GLU A 73 17.60 -12.61 -3.66
CA GLU A 73 18.40 -12.40 -2.46
C GLU A 73 19.34 -11.20 -2.50
N HIS A 74 19.95 -10.91 -3.65
CA HIS A 74 20.87 -9.77 -3.76
C HIS A 74 20.23 -8.43 -3.39
N ILE A 75 18.90 -8.33 -3.46
CA ILE A 75 18.18 -7.12 -3.09
C ILE A 75 18.25 -6.84 -1.58
N LEU A 76 18.50 -7.85 -0.76
CA LEU A 76 18.61 -7.70 0.69
C LEU A 76 19.90 -7.01 1.10
N ASP A 77 20.95 -7.12 0.27
CA ASP A 77 22.28 -6.57 0.52
C ASP A 77 22.54 -5.25 -0.25
N ASP A 78 21.63 -4.85 -1.13
CA ASP A 78 21.70 -3.63 -1.93
C ASP A 78 20.50 -2.70 -1.63
N PRO A 79 20.63 -1.76 -0.68
CA PRO A 79 19.56 -0.86 -0.28
C PRO A 79 19.00 0.01 -1.41
N ASP A 80 19.82 0.37 -2.40
CA ASP A 80 19.42 1.25 -3.50
C ASP A 80 18.59 0.44 -4.50
N ALA A 81 19.05 -0.76 -4.86
CA ALA A 81 18.27 -1.69 -5.69
C ALA A 81 16.94 -2.09 -5.01
N ALA A 82 16.97 -2.27 -3.68
CA ALA A 82 15.76 -2.55 -2.91
C ALA A 82 14.75 -1.41 -2.98
N ALA A 83 15.21 -0.18 -2.79
CA ALA A 83 14.36 1.00 -2.88
C ALA A 83 13.73 1.13 -4.27
N GLU A 84 14.50 0.93 -5.34
CA GLU A 84 14.00 0.98 -6.73
C GLU A 84 12.93 -0.09 -6.98
N ALA A 85 13.19 -1.34 -6.60
CA ALA A 85 12.26 -2.43 -6.84
C ALA A 85 10.93 -2.28 -6.08
N ILE A 86 10.97 -1.70 -4.88
CA ILE A 86 9.75 -1.39 -4.12
C ILE A 86 9.02 -0.17 -4.69
N ASP A 87 9.71 0.87 -5.14
CA ASP A 87 9.04 1.98 -5.85
C ASP A 87 8.31 1.46 -7.09
N ASP A 88 8.97 0.61 -7.88
CA ASP A 88 8.36 -0.06 -9.04
C ASP A 88 7.17 -0.94 -8.65
N TYR A 89 7.26 -1.66 -7.53
CA TYR A 89 6.16 -2.47 -7.04
C TYR A 89 4.96 -1.61 -6.60
N LEU A 90 5.20 -0.54 -5.85
CA LEU A 90 4.18 0.41 -5.40
C LEU A 90 3.52 1.10 -6.60
N MET A 91 4.30 1.46 -7.62
CA MET A 91 3.78 2.07 -8.85
C MET A 91 2.91 1.11 -9.67
N ARG A 92 3.29 -0.17 -9.77
CA ARG A 92 2.48 -1.21 -10.42
C ARG A 92 1.17 -1.52 -9.67
N ASN A 93 1.18 -1.38 -8.35
CA ASN A 93 0.04 -1.62 -7.47
C ASN A 93 -0.63 -0.33 -6.98
N ARG A 94 -0.38 0.80 -7.65
CA ARG A 94 -0.85 2.12 -7.19
C ARG A 94 -2.36 2.17 -7.02
N ASP A 95 -3.10 1.38 -7.78
CA ASP A 95 -4.55 1.32 -7.72
C ASP A 95 -5.03 0.86 -6.33
N VAL A 96 -4.32 -0.05 -5.67
CA VAL A 96 -4.70 -0.51 -4.33
C VAL A 96 -4.28 0.52 -3.27
N PHE A 97 -3.06 1.05 -3.36
CA PHE A 97 -2.56 2.00 -2.37
C PHE A 97 -3.18 3.40 -2.46
N GLU A 98 -3.59 3.85 -3.66
CA GLU A 98 -4.26 5.15 -3.84
C GLU A 98 -5.76 5.09 -3.50
N ASN A 99 -6.41 3.94 -3.71
CA ASN A 99 -7.84 3.78 -3.45
C ASN A 99 -8.16 3.51 -1.96
N ASP A 100 -7.24 2.87 -1.23
CA ASP A 100 -7.37 2.62 0.20
C ASP A 100 -6.20 3.22 0.99
N PRO A 101 -6.40 4.35 1.71
CA PRO A 101 -5.36 4.97 2.52
C PRO A 101 -4.94 4.12 3.73
N ASN A 102 -5.70 3.08 4.08
CA ASN A 102 -5.37 2.15 5.17
C ASN A 102 -4.61 0.91 4.67
N MET A 103 -4.27 0.85 3.38
CA MET A 103 -3.44 -0.23 2.85
C MET A 103 -1.99 -0.09 3.32
N HIS A 104 -1.37 -1.23 3.62
CA HIS A 104 0.02 -1.34 4.00
C HIS A 104 0.79 -2.18 2.97
N LEU A 105 2.06 -1.87 2.77
CA LEU A 105 3.02 -2.80 2.22
C LEU A 105 3.44 -3.76 3.34
N GLY A 106 3.03 -5.02 3.22
CA GLY A 106 3.58 -6.11 4.01
C GLY A 106 4.82 -6.69 3.33
N GLY A 107 5.75 -7.24 4.10
CA GLY A 107 6.84 -8.01 3.54
C GLY A 107 7.56 -8.87 4.56
N TRP A 108 8.25 -9.90 4.08
CA TRP A 108 9.04 -10.84 4.89
C TRP A 108 10.19 -11.42 4.09
N VAL A 109 11.15 -12.03 4.79
CA VAL A 109 12.26 -12.73 4.14
C VAL A 109 12.12 -14.22 4.38
N GLU A 110 12.04 -15.00 3.31
CA GLU A 110 11.96 -16.46 3.36
C GLU A 110 12.87 -17.02 2.26
N ASP A 111 13.67 -18.03 2.60
CA ASP A 111 14.65 -18.67 1.70
C ASP A 111 15.57 -17.66 0.98
N GLY A 112 16.00 -16.64 1.72
CA GLY A 112 16.87 -15.58 1.21
C GLY A 112 16.17 -14.60 0.27
N LYS A 113 14.87 -14.73 0.02
CA LYS A 113 14.13 -13.86 -0.90
C LYS A 113 13.23 -12.90 -0.14
N LEU A 114 13.09 -11.68 -0.66
CA LEU A 114 12.15 -10.70 -0.13
C LEU A 114 10.79 -10.93 -0.79
N TRP A 115 9.77 -11.14 0.02
CA TRP A 115 8.39 -11.19 -0.41
C TRP A 115 7.69 -9.92 0.04
N VAL A 116 6.85 -9.34 -0.82
CA VAL A 116 6.02 -8.19 -0.47
C VAL A 116 4.63 -8.30 -1.06
N GLU A 117 3.67 -7.66 -0.42
CA GLU A 117 2.28 -7.64 -0.86
C GLU A 117 1.50 -6.47 -0.24
N PRO A 118 0.36 -6.06 -0.82
CA PRO A 118 -0.54 -5.12 -0.17
C PRO A 118 -1.29 -5.88 0.93
N SER A 119 -1.43 -5.30 2.12
CA SER A 119 -2.11 -5.92 3.25
C SER A 119 -2.99 -4.94 4.02
N HIS A 120 -4.12 -5.44 4.51
CA HIS A 120 -5.02 -4.72 5.40
C HIS A 120 -4.64 -4.99 6.86
N ASN A 121 -4.64 -3.95 7.69
CA ASN A 121 -4.55 -4.10 9.14
C ASN A 121 -5.96 -4.24 9.71
N ILE A 122 -6.27 -5.42 10.26
CA ILE A 122 -7.55 -5.76 10.86
C ILE A 122 -7.36 -5.85 12.37
N ALA A 123 -8.18 -5.14 13.15
CA ALA A 123 -8.01 -5.09 14.61
C ALA A 123 -8.37 -6.42 15.29
N SER A 124 -9.41 -7.10 14.80
CA SER A 124 -9.90 -8.35 15.38
C SER A 124 -9.18 -9.56 14.77
N ARG A 125 -8.68 -10.45 15.63
CA ARG A 125 -8.04 -11.70 15.21
C ARG A 125 -9.01 -12.59 14.45
N ASP A 126 -10.23 -12.71 14.95
CA ASP A 126 -11.22 -13.63 14.39
C ASP A 126 -11.68 -13.14 13.01
N GLU A 127 -11.91 -11.83 12.85
CA GLU A 127 -12.22 -11.21 11.56
C GLU A 127 -11.05 -11.37 10.57
N ALA A 128 -9.82 -11.20 11.03
CA ALA A 128 -8.64 -11.36 10.20
C ALA A 128 -8.48 -12.81 9.71
N VAL A 129 -8.65 -13.79 10.60
CA VAL A 129 -8.59 -15.22 10.26
C VAL A 129 -9.73 -15.60 9.33
N GLU A 130 -10.94 -15.11 9.56
CA GLU A 130 -12.09 -15.35 8.69
C GLU A 130 -11.85 -14.79 7.29
N LEU A 131 -11.40 -13.52 7.19
CA LEU A 131 -11.06 -12.90 5.92
C LEU A 131 -9.98 -13.70 5.18
N ALA A 132 -8.89 -14.05 5.87
CA ALA A 132 -7.79 -14.80 5.30
C ALA A 132 -8.19 -16.19 4.80
N ARG A 133 -9.11 -16.88 5.50
CA ARG A 133 -9.68 -18.15 5.03
C ARG A 133 -10.53 -17.96 3.78
N ASN A 134 -11.36 -16.91 3.76
CA ASN A 134 -12.20 -16.59 2.61
C ASN A 134 -11.39 -16.20 1.37
N THR A 135 -10.15 -15.76 1.57
CA THR A 135 -9.21 -15.40 0.50
C THR A 135 -8.05 -16.40 0.34
N ASP A 136 -8.20 -17.60 0.92
CA ASP A 136 -7.28 -18.73 0.83
C ASP A 136 -5.81 -18.40 1.17
N GLN A 137 -5.57 -17.49 2.10
CA GLN A 137 -4.23 -17.18 2.59
C GLN A 137 -3.72 -18.29 3.52
N ILE A 138 -2.41 -18.56 3.53
CA ILE A 138 -1.78 -19.57 4.41
C ILE A 138 -1.72 -19.09 5.86
N ALA A 139 -1.43 -17.80 6.05
CA ALA A 139 -1.30 -17.19 7.36
C ALA A 139 -1.65 -15.68 7.34
N ILE A 140 -1.86 -15.13 8.54
CA ILE A 140 -1.89 -13.68 8.81
C ILE A 140 -0.71 -13.32 9.73
N TYR A 141 -0.28 -12.05 9.72
CA TYR A 141 0.81 -11.58 10.57
C TYR A 141 0.28 -10.79 11.77
N ASP A 142 0.63 -11.19 13.00
CA ASP A 142 0.33 -10.44 14.23
C ASP A 142 1.37 -9.34 14.42
N VAL A 143 0.93 -8.08 14.31
CA VAL A 143 1.83 -6.91 14.38
C VAL A 143 2.50 -6.76 15.74
N ARG A 144 1.83 -7.19 16.82
CA ARG A 144 2.31 -7.00 18.19
C ARG A 144 3.35 -8.05 18.57
N THR A 145 3.14 -9.31 18.18
CA THR A 145 4.07 -10.40 18.54
C THR A 145 5.13 -10.64 17.47
N GLY A 146 4.84 -10.30 16.22
CA GLY A 146 5.67 -10.63 15.07
C GLY A 146 5.49 -12.06 14.57
N ASP A 147 4.46 -12.77 15.06
CA ASP A 147 4.20 -14.16 14.70
C ASP A 147 3.24 -14.30 13.50
N TYR A 148 3.36 -15.42 12.81
CA TYR A 148 2.40 -15.85 11.81
C TYR A 148 1.33 -16.75 12.42
N ILE A 149 0.07 -16.42 12.18
CA ILE A 149 -1.08 -17.22 12.58
C ILE A 149 -1.57 -17.99 11.35
N GLN A 150 -1.41 -19.31 11.38
CA GLN A 150 -1.90 -20.21 10.34
C GLN A 150 -3.43 -20.17 10.27
N THR A 151 -3.96 -20.04 9.05
CA THR A 151 -5.40 -19.92 8.78
C THR A 151 -5.97 -21.19 8.16
N GLY A 152 -5.10 -21.99 7.53
CA GLY A 152 -5.43 -23.25 6.86
C GLY A 152 -5.73 -23.12 5.37
N GLY A 153 -5.50 -21.96 4.75
CA GLY A 153 -5.60 -21.78 3.31
C GLY A 153 -4.35 -22.30 2.56
N ALA A 154 -4.46 -22.44 1.24
CA ALA A 154 -3.42 -22.99 0.37
C ALA A 154 -2.52 -21.94 -0.29
N GLY A 155 -2.79 -20.65 -0.07
CA GLY A 155 -1.96 -19.53 -0.51
C GLY A 155 -2.52 -18.74 -1.68
N GLY A 156 -3.71 -19.07 -2.20
CA GLY A 156 -4.37 -18.28 -3.23
C GLY A 156 -3.47 -17.90 -4.41
N PHE A 157 -2.46 -18.73 -4.73
CA PHE A 157 -1.68 -18.57 -5.94
C PHE A 157 -2.63 -18.90 -7.09
N LEU A 158 -3.15 -17.87 -7.75
CA LEU A 158 -3.57 -18.06 -9.13
C LEU A 158 -2.31 -18.53 -9.86
N GLU A 159 -2.25 -19.82 -10.20
CA GLU A 159 -1.31 -20.28 -11.23
C GLU A 159 -1.49 -19.31 -12.40
N ALA A 160 -0.47 -18.50 -12.67
CA ALA A 160 -0.41 -17.81 -13.93
C ALA A 160 -0.32 -18.93 -14.98
N ASP A 161 -1.38 -19.10 -15.77
CA ASP A 161 -1.40 -20.03 -16.90
C ASP A 161 -0.10 -19.85 -17.73
N PRO A 162 0.56 -20.95 -18.13
CA PRO A 162 1.86 -20.92 -18.82
C PRO A 162 1.84 -20.24 -20.20
#